data_AF-A0AA51FJ64-F1
#
_entry.id   AF-A0AA51FJ64-F1
#
_cell.length_a   1.000
_cell.length_b   1.000
_cell.length_c   1.000
_cell.angle_alpha   90.00
_cell.angle_beta   90.00
_cell.angle_gamma   90.00
#
_symmetry.space_group_name_H-M   'P 1'
#
loop_
_entity.id
_entity.type
_entity.pdbx_description
1 polymer ?
#
loop_
_entity_poly.entity_id
_entity_poly.type
_entity_poly.pdbx_seq_one_letter_code
_entity_poly.pdbx_strand_id
1 'polypeptide(L)'
;VPWFPRRIRDLDRFASQILSYGAELDSDHPGFTDPVYRDRRKYFADIAFNYRHGQPLPHVDYTKQETETWGAVFKKLTELYPTHACKEHNHVFPLMIENCGYREDNIPQLEDVS
;
A
#
# COMPACT_ATOMS: atom_id res chain seq x y z
N VAL A 1 -5.65 21.48 25.68
CA VAL A 1 -6.17 20.30 24.94
C VAL A 1 -5.27 20.10 23.72
N PRO A 2 -4.72 18.90 23.49
CA PRO A 2 -3.94 18.60 22.30
C PRO A 2 -4.74 18.90 21.02
N TRP A 3 -4.04 19.26 19.95
CA TRP A 3 -4.68 19.48 18.66
C TRP A 3 -5.32 18.18 18.14
N PHE A 4 -6.46 18.28 17.45
CA PHE A 4 -7.10 17.18 16.71
C PHE A 4 -7.77 17.73 15.44
N PRO A 5 -7.84 16.95 14.35
CA PRO A 5 -8.48 17.37 13.10
C PRO A 5 -9.98 17.55 13.32
N ARG A 6 -10.56 18.62 12.76
CA ARG A 6 -12.01 18.91 12.84
C ARG A 6 -12.69 18.85 11.49
N ARG A 7 -11.91 18.86 10.41
CA ARG A 7 -12.34 18.66 9.03
C ARG A 7 -11.46 17.60 8.41
N ILE A 8 -11.99 16.87 7.43
CA ILE A 8 -11.24 15.80 6.75
C ILE A 8 -9.92 16.31 6.12
N ARG A 9 -9.91 17.52 5.57
CA ARG A 9 -8.68 18.17 5.03
C ARG A 9 -7.61 18.46 6.08
N ASP A 10 -7.95 18.48 7.37
CA ASP A 10 -6.98 18.71 8.44
C ASP A 10 -6.04 17.50 8.58
N LEU A 11 -6.42 16.34 8.03
CA LEU A 11 -5.58 15.14 7.96
C LEU A 11 -4.32 15.34 7.10
N ASP A 12 -4.33 16.30 6.16
CA ASP A 12 -3.14 16.64 5.36
C ASP A 12 -1.94 17.04 6.23
N ARG A 13 -2.19 17.51 7.47
CA ARG A 13 -1.13 17.85 8.43
C ARG A 13 -0.32 16.64 8.89
N PHE A 14 -0.85 15.43 8.75
CA PHE A 14 -0.15 14.21 9.17
C PHE A 14 0.95 13.79 8.20
N ALA A 15 0.92 14.24 6.93
CA ALA A 15 1.96 13.92 5.95
C ALA A 15 3.37 14.37 6.40
N SER A 16 3.46 15.45 7.18
CA SER A 16 4.73 15.95 7.74
C SER A 16 5.03 15.45 9.17
N GLN A 17 4.24 14.52 9.71
CA GLN A 17 4.34 14.01 11.08
C GLN A 17 4.58 12.48 11.13
N ILE A 18 5.12 11.92 10.05
CA ILE A 18 5.51 10.52 10.00
C ILE A 18 6.92 10.33 10.56
N LEU A 19 7.20 9.16 11.13
CA LEU A 19 8.59 8.79 11.40
C LEU A 19 9.29 8.65 10.06
N SER A 20 10.41 9.35 9.87
CA SER A 20 11.18 9.39 8.62
C SER A 20 11.92 8.07 8.33
N TYR A 21 11.25 6.93 8.44
CA TYR A 21 11.73 5.61 7.98
C TYR A 21 11.97 5.55 6.46
N GLY A 22 11.70 6.63 5.72
CA GLY A 22 12.00 6.75 4.30
C GLY A 22 13.50 6.81 3.96
N ALA A 23 14.38 7.12 4.92
CA ALA A 23 15.82 7.18 4.69
C ALA A 23 16.61 6.01 5.31
N GLU A 24 16.12 5.43 6.41
CA GLU A 24 16.85 4.42 7.17
C GLU A 24 15.99 3.16 7.31
N LEU A 25 16.11 2.30 6.30
CA LEU A 25 15.83 0.88 6.48
C LEU A 25 16.73 0.37 7.62
N ASP A 26 16.29 -0.60 8.42
CA ASP A 26 17.17 -1.28 9.37
C ASP A 26 18.18 -2.15 8.60
N SER A 27 19.39 -2.38 9.13
CA SER A 27 20.40 -3.23 8.47
C SER A 27 19.92 -4.65 8.20
N ASP A 28 18.95 -5.12 8.99
CA ASP A 28 18.35 -6.45 8.87
C ASP A 28 17.24 -6.51 7.80
N HIS A 29 16.88 -5.39 7.17
CA HIS A 29 15.89 -5.38 6.11
C HIS A 29 16.46 -5.97 4.81
N PRO A 30 15.78 -6.91 4.12
CA PRO A 30 16.31 -7.56 2.91
C PRO A 30 16.73 -6.60 1.79
N GLY A 31 16.03 -5.46 1.67
CA GLY A 31 16.36 -4.38 0.73
C GLY A 31 17.25 -3.26 1.29
N PHE A 32 17.85 -3.41 2.47
CA PHE A 32 18.61 -2.33 3.14
C PHE A 32 19.78 -1.83 2.28
N THR A 33 20.52 -2.76 1.69
CA THR A 33 21.73 -2.49 0.89
C THR A 33 21.45 -2.33 -0.60
N ASP A 34 20.20 -2.55 -1.05
CA ASP A 34 19.82 -2.44 -2.45
C ASP A 34 19.46 -0.98 -2.79
N PRO A 35 20.29 -0.25 -3.56
CA PRO A 35 20.03 1.14 -3.89
C PRO A 35 18.79 1.31 -4.77
N VAL A 36 18.48 0.36 -5.67
CA VAL A 36 17.31 0.42 -6.55
C VAL A 36 16.04 0.29 -5.73
N TYR A 37 16.02 -0.63 -4.76
CA TYR A 37 14.90 -0.78 -3.84
C TYR A 37 14.69 0.48 -2.98
N ARG A 38 15.77 1.11 -2.50
CA ARG A 38 15.72 2.34 -1.71
C ARG A 38 15.18 3.52 -2.51
N ASP A 39 15.64 3.71 -3.73
CA ASP A 39 15.15 4.77 -4.62
C ASP A 39 13.66 4.53 -4.96
N ARG A 40 13.27 3.28 -5.20
CA ARG A 40 11.86 2.91 -5.42
C ARG A 40 10.99 3.18 -4.19
N ARG A 41 11.49 2.93 -2.97
CA ARG A 41 10.81 3.29 -1.71
C ARG A 41 10.67 4.80 -1.55
N LYS A 42 11.69 5.57 -1.90
CA LYS A 42 11.64 7.03 -1.88
C LYS A 42 10.59 7.57 -2.84
N TYR A 43 10.48 7.01 -4.06
CA TYR A 43 9.43 7.36 -5.02
C TYR A 43 8.02 7.25 -4.42
N PHE A 44 7.70 6.14 -3.73
CA PHE A 44 6.40 5.99 -3.06
C PHE A 44 6.22 6.98 -1.89
N ALA A 45 7.29 7.25 -1.12
CA ALA A 45 7.24 8.23 -0.03
C ALA A 45 6.97 9.65 -0.54
N ASP A 46 7.57 10.03 -1.68
CA ASP A 46 7.37 11.33 -2.30
C ASP A 46 5.93 11.49 -2.82
N ILE A 47 5.31 10.43 -3.36
CA ILE A 47 3.88 10.43 -3.74
C ILE A 47 3.01 10.71 -2.51
N ALA A 48 3.22 9.96 -1.42
CA ALA A 48 2.42 10.10 -0.21
C ALA A 48 2.59 11.47 0.46
N PHE A 49 3.81 12.01 0.49
CA PHE A 49 4.11 13.31 1.09
C PHE A 49 3.43 14.47 0.34
N ASN A 50 3.32 14.36 -0.98
CA ASN A 50 2.75 15.40 -1.83
C ASN A 50 1.23 15.30 -2.00
N TYR A 51 0.63 14.17 -1.62
CA TYR A 51 -0.83 13.99 -1.66
C TYR A 51 -1.56 15.01 -0.76
N ARG A 52 -2.72 15.50 -1.23
CA ARG A 52 -3.65 16.33 -0.46
C ARG A 52 -5.06 15.80 -0.59
N HIS A 53 -5.84 15.88 0.49
CA HIS A 53 -7.20 15.39 0.53
C HIS A 53 -8.07 15.96 -0.62
N GLY A 54 -8.75 15.06 -1.32
CA GLY A 54 -9.62 15.37 -2.45
C GLY A 54 -8.92 15.31 -3.81
N GLN A 55 -7.61 15.08 -3.85
CA GLN A 55 -6.93 14.68 -5.07
C GLN A 55 -7.20 13.19 -5.36
N PRO A 56 -7.26 12.78 -6.64
CA PRO A 56 -7.21 11.37 -6.99
C PRO A 56 -5.86 10.80 -6.56
N LEU A 57 -5.86 9.55 -6.09
CA LEU A 57 -4.65 8.82 -5.74
C LEU A 57 -3.87 8.51 -7.02
N PRO A 58 -2.57 8.86 -7.08
CA PRO A 58 -1.76 8.62 -8.25
C PRO A 58 -1.68 7.12 -8.57
N HIS A 59 -1.86 6.79 -9.85
CA HIS A 59 -1.59 5.45 -10.34
C HIS A 59 -0.09 5.19 -10.39
N VAL A 60 0.30 3.96 -10.08
CA VAL A 60 1.70 3.52 -10.13
C VAL A 60 1.86 2.37 -11.10
N ASP A 61 2.79 2.54 -12.04
CA ASP A 61 3.27 1.45 -12.88
C ASP A 61 4.22 0.57 -12.06
N TYR A 62 3.70 -0.54 -11.57
CA TYR A 62 4.50 -1.55 -10.87
C TYR A 62 5.41 -2.29 -11.85
N THR A 63 6.64 -2.55 -11.41
CA THR A 63 7.60 -3.35 -12.16
C THR A 63 7.15 -4.81 -12.17
N LYS A 64 7.65 -5.57 -13.15
CA LYS A 64 7.40 -7.01 -13.22
C LYS A 64 7.78 -7.74 -11.92
N GLN A 65 8.91 -7.38 -11.32
CA GLN A 65 9.39 -7.97 -10.07
C GLN A 65 8.45 -7.68 -8.89
N GLU A 66 7.92 -6.46 -8.81
CA GLU A 66 6.92 -6.09 -7.80
C GLU A 66 5.63 -6.91 -7.98
N THR A 67 5.13 -7.04 -9.21
CA THR A 67 3.93 -7.85 -9.51
C THR A 67 4.14 -9.34 -9.24
N GLU A 68 5.31 -9.90 -9.55
CA GLU A 68 5.65 -11.29 -9.22
C GLU A 68 5.69 -11.52 -7.69
N THR A 69 6.24 -10.55 -6.95
CA THR A 69 6.26 -10.59 -5.49
C THR A 69 4.85 -10.58 -4.92
N TRP A 70 3.97 -9.71 -5.45
CA TRP A 70 2.56 -9.68 -5.11
C TRP A 70 1.87 -11.01 -5.37
N GLY A 71 2.04 -11.59 -6.57
CA GLY A 71 1.41 -12.86 -6.94
C GLY A 71 1.80 -14.01 -6.02
N ALA A 72 3.09 -14.09 -5.65
CA ALA A 72 3.57 -15.08 -4.70
C ALA A 72 2.86 -14.97 -3.32
N VAL A 73 2.69 -13.75 -2.81
CA VAL A 73 1.99 -13.50 -1.54
C VAL A 73 0.49 -13.78 -1.66
N PHE A 74 -0.14 -13.24 -2.72
CA PHE A 74 -1.56 -13.36 -2.99
C PHE A 74 -1.97 -14.83 -2.98
N LYS A 75 -1.33 -15.65 -3.83
CA LYS A 75 -1.62 -17.08 -3.96
C LYS A 75 -1.54 -17.81 -2.62
N LYS A 76 -0.46 -17.58 -1.86
CA LYS A 76 -0.23 -18.28 -0.59
C LYS A 76 -1.23 -17.89 0.50
N LEU A 77 -1.61 -16.63 0.58
CA LEU A 77 -2.58 -16.21 1.58
C LEU A 77 -4.01 -16.61 1.20
N THR A 78 -4.37 -16.56 -0.08
CA THR A 78 -5.70 -16.96 -0.55
C THR A 78 -6.02 -18.43 -0.32
N GLU A 79 -5.00 -19.30 -0.30
CA GLU A 79 -5.15 -20.71 0.07
C GLU A 79 -5.59 -20.88 1.54
N LEU A 80 -5.27 -19.92 2.42
CA LEU A 80 -5.50 -20.01 3.87
C LEU A 80 -6.79 -19.33 4.32
N TYR A 81 -7.28 -18.32 3.59
CA TYR A 81 -8.44 -17.53 4.00
C TYR A 81 -9.71 -18.33 4.30
N PRO A 82 -10.10 -19.37 3.54
CA PRO A 82 -11.34 -20.11 3.80
C PRO A 82 -11.40 -20.74 5.21
N THR A 83 -10.25 -21.06 5.79
CA THR A 83 -10.15 -21.74 7.09
C THR A 83 -9.64 -20.85 8.21
N HIS A 84 -8.92 -19.77 7.90
CA HIS A 84 -8.25 -18.93 8.91
C HIS A 84 -8.80 -17.51 8.97
N ALA A 85 -9.41 -17.00 7.90
CA ALA A 85 -9.99 -15.67 7.91
C ALA A 85 -11.42 -15.69 8.47
N CYS A 86 -11.85 -14.57 9.05
CA CYS A 86 -13.22 -14.40 9.50
C CYS A 86 -14.21 -14.40 8.33
N LYS A 87 -15.50 -14.53 8.64
CA LYS A 87 -16.57 -14.59 7.63
C LYS A 87 -16.66 -13.29 6.82
N GLU A 88 -16.45 -12.14 7.46
CA GLU A 88 -16.52 -10.82 6.85
C GLU A 88 -15.44 -10.67 5.77
N HIS A 89 -14.21 -11.11 6.05
CA HIS A 89 -13.14 -11.12 5.06
C HIS A 89 -13.47 -12.02 3.88
N ASN A 90 -13.87 -13.27 4.14
CA ASN A 90 -14.24 -14.23 3.10
C ASN A 90 -15.46 -13.79 2.27
N HIS A 91 -16.35 -12.99 2.84
CA HIS A 91 -17.51 -12.43 2.14
C HIS A 91 -17.11 -11.31 1.16
N VAL A 92 -16.22 -10.40 1.58
CA VAL A 92 -15.84 -9.23 0.77
C VAL A 92 -14.74 -9.57 -0.25
N PHE A 93 -13.85 -10.52 0.05
CA PHE A 93 -12.70 -10.81 -0.81
C PHE A 93 -13.06 -11.14 -2.28
N PRO A 94 -14.10 -11.94 -2.59
CA PRO A 94 -14.54 -12.15 -3.98
C PRO A 94 -14.95 -10.87 -4.70
N LEU A 95 -15.58 -9.91 -4.00
CA LEU A 95 -15.97 -8.62 -4.57
C LEU A 95 -14.75 -7.78 -4.95
N MET A 96 -13.66 -7.87 -4.16
CA MET A 96 -12.40 -7.21 -4.47
C MET A 96 -11.74 -7.78 -5.73
N ILE A 97 -11.85 -9.10 -5.95
CA ILE A 97 -11.36 -9.76 -7.18
C ILE A 97 -12.14 -9.26 -8.39
N GLU A 98 -13.47 -9.22 -8.28
CA GLU A 98 -14.36 -8.86 -9.38
C GLU A 98 -14.29 -7.37 -9.75
N ASN A 99 -14.20 -6.48 -8.76
CA ASN A 99 -14.42 -5.05 -8.96
C ASN A 99 -13.16 -4.19 -8.77
N CYS A 100 -12.18 -4.65 -8.00
CA CYS A 100 -10.99 -3.86 -7.66
C CYS A 100 -9.69 -4.44 -8.25
N GLY A 101 -9.80 -5.43 -9.16
CA GLY A 101 -8.63 -5.98 -9.85
C GLY A 101 -7.69 -6.81 -8.99
N TYR A 102 -8.15 -7.33 -7.84
CA TYR A 102 -7.35 -8.26 -7.03
C TYR A 102 -7.11 -9.57 -7.81
N ARG A 103 -5.89 -9.76 -8.32
CA ARG A 103 -5.48 -10.99 -9.02
C ARG A 103 -4.01 -11.28 -8.77
N GLU A 104 -3.58 -12.52 -8.98
CA GLU A 104 -2.19 -12.94 -8.82
C GLU A 104 -1.20 -12.11 -9.68
N ASP A 105 -1.63 -11.68 -10.86
CA ASP A 105 -0.81 -10.98 -11.85
C ASP A 105 -1.07 -9.47 -11.91
N ASN A 106 -1.78 -8.90 -10.93
CA ASN A 106 -2.12 -7.48 -10.89
C ASN A 106 -2.16 -6.93 -9.47
N ILE A 107 -1.35 -5.91 -9.19
CA ILE A 107 -1.45 -5.13 -7.96
C ILE A 107 -2.58 -4.09 -8.15
N PRO A 108 -3.65 -4.13 -7.33
CA PRO A 108 -4.72 -3.14 -7.36
C PRO A 108 -4.20 -1.72 -7.12
N GLN A 109 -4.76 -0.74 -7.85
CA GLN A 109 -4.45 0.67 -7.63
C GLN A 109 -5.27 1.20 -6.46
N LEU A 110 -4.67 2.07 -5.64
CA LEU A 110 -5.36 2.56 -4.44
C LEU A 110 -6.59 3.40 -4.77
N GLU A 111 -6.61 4.08 -5.92
CA GLU A 111 -7.78 4.84 -6.38
C GLU A 111 -9.00 3.95 -6.63
N ASP A 112 -8.80 2.73 -7.15
CA ASP A 112 -9.90 1.78 -7.44
C ASP A 112 -10.42 1.08 -6.17
N VAL A 113 -9.66 1.15 -5.08
CA VAL A 113 -9.98 0.53 -3.79
C VAL A 113 -10.62 1.53 -2.83
N SER A 114 -10.36 2.84 -2.98
CA SER A 114 -10.82 3.91 -2.08
C SER A 114 -12.28 4.28 -2.27
#